data_AF-A0A2M8N5J3-F1
#
_entry.id   AF-A0A2M8N5J3-F1
#
_cell.length_a   1.000
_cell.length_b   1.000
_cell.length_c   1.000
_cell.angle_alpha   90.00
_cell.angle_beta   90.00
_cell.angle_gamma   90.00
#
_symmetry.space_group_name_H-M   'P 1'
#
loop_
_entity.id
_entity.type
_entity.pdbx_description
1 polymer ?
#
loop_
_entity_poly.entity_id
_entity_poly.type
_entity_poly.pdbx_seq_one_letter_code
_entity_poly.pdbx_strand_id
1 'polypeptide(L)'
;MIAYQPSGDVDLAVRGVCPTPADTWETLLRFCSISQQEQDAMYQTVDTLFQRGYELVVATYDHLQHFPETAEILGWQKGADEAHLAERRRFFTVWLARTLSMDFGTQFGDYLFYVGKVHAAHGKRQIEIPSMWITGSVGLIVSTFAQFIRDAGHDADQTAFAL
;
A
#
# COMPACT_ATOMS: atom_id res chain seq x y z
N MET A 1 -55.78 -28.03 29.19
CA MET A 1 -55.35 -27.33 27.96
C MET A 1 -54.12 -26.53 28.34
N ILE A 2 -52.92 -27.05 28.06
CA ILE A 2 -51.64 -26.40 28.44
C ILE A 2 -51.20 -25.59 27.22
N ALA A 3 -51.14 -24.27 27.37
CA ALA A 3 -50.66 -23.38 26.31
C ALA A 3 -49.13 -23.54 26.17
N TYR A 4 -48.68 -23.87 24.97
CA TYR A 4 -47.27 -23.85 24.60
C TYR A 4 -46.82 -22.39 24.50
N GLN A 5 -45.89 -21.98 25.35
CA GLN A 5 -45.11 -20.76 25.13
C GLN A 5 -43.90 -21.11 24.26
N PRO A 6 -43.73 -20.48 23.08
CA PRO A 6 -42.50 -20.65 22.33
C PRO A 6 -41.36 -20.06 23.15
N SER A 7 -40.35 -20.89 23.42
CA SER A 7 -39.08 -20.47 23.99
C SER A 7 -38.51 -19.32 23.19
N GLY A 8 -38.14 -18.23 23.88
CA GLY A 8 -37.70 -16.98 23.28
C GLY A 8 -36.66 -17.15 22.17
N ASP A 9 -36.76 -16.29 21.15
CA ASP A 9 -35.78 -16.18 20.08
C ASP A 9 -34.38 -16.09 20.67
N VAL A 10 -33.55 -17.08 20.35
CA VAL A 10 -32.13 -17.06 20.69
C VAL A 10 -31.49 -16.01 19.80
N ASP A 11 -31.02 -14.90 20.37
CA ASP A 11 -30.20 -13.91 19.66
C ASP A 11 -28.87 -14.57 19.24
N LEU A 12 -28.79 -14.95 17.97
CA LEU A 12 -27.58 -15.52 17.35
C LEU A 12 -26.61 -14.44 16.85
N ALA A 13 -26.85 -13.16 17.12
CA ALA A 13 -25.98 -12.09 16.65
C ALA A 13 -24.61 -12.15 17.32
N VAL A 14 -23.57 -12.40 16.52
CA VAL A 14 -22.18 -12.28 16.96
C VAL A 14 -21.83 -10.79 17.06
N ARG A 15 -21.58 -10.31 18.27
CA ARG A 15 -21.17 -8.93 18.55
C ARG A 15 -19.67 -8.86 18.84
N GLY A 16 -19.05 -7.71 18.55
CA GLY A 16 -17.62 -7.49 18.85
C GLY A 16 -16.64 -8.17 17.88
N VAL A 17 -17.11 -8.56 16.69
CA VAL A 17 -16.21 -9.03 15.62
C VAL A 17 -15.35 -7.88 15.12
N CYS A 18 -14.05 -8.13 14.94
CA CYS A 18 -13.15 -7.19 14.29
C CYS A 18 -13.57 -7.00 12.82
N PRO A 19 -13.42 -5.79 12.25
CA PRO A 19 -13.68 -5.56 10.83
C PRO A 19 -12.90 -6.53 9.95
N THR A 20 -13.54 -7.01 8.88
CA THR A 20 -12.84 -7.80 7.87
C THR A 20 -11.88 -6.90 7.06
N PRO A 21 -10.93 -7.48 6.31
CA PRO A 21 -10.12 -6.71 5.37
C PRO A 21 -10.97 -5.92 4.37
N ALA A 22 -12.08 -6.49 3.89
CA ALA A 22 -13.02 -5.80 3.00
C ALA A 22 -13.69 -4.59 3.70
N ASP A 23 -14.19 -4.75 4.92
CA ASP A 23 -14.80 -3.65 5.69
C ASP A 23 -13.80 -2.51 5.94
N THR A 24 -12.55 -2.88 6.22
CA THR A 24 -11.46 -1.93 6.43
C THR A 24 -11.10 -1.21 5.12
N TRP A 25 -11.07 -1.94 4.01
CA TRP A 25 -10.82 -1.37 2.67
C TRP A 25 -11.88 -0.35 2.27
N GLU A 26 -13.16 -0.70 2.43
CA GLU A 26 -14.26 0.24 2.16
C GLU A 26 -14.18 1.49 3.04
N THR A 27 -13.83 1.32 4.31
CA THR A 27 -13.61 2.43 5.23
C THR A 27 -12.47 3.33 4.78
N LEU A 28 -11.36 2.74 4.31
CA LEU A 28 -10.21 3.47 3.79
C LEU A 28 -10.59 4.25 2.52
N LEU A 29 -11.29 3.64 1.57
CA LEU A 29 -11.74 4.33 0.35
C LEU A 29 -12.65 5.53 0.68
N ARG A 30 -13.58 5.37 1.62
CA ARG A 30 -14.39 6.50 2.12
C ARG A 30 -13.56 7.55 2.83
N PHE A 31 -12.56 7.16 3.61
CA PHE A 31 -11.67 8.11 4.26
C PHE A 31 -10.88 8.94 3.25
N CYS A 32 -10.35 8.29 2.19
CA CYS A 32 -9.61 8.99 1.14
C CYS A 32 -10.49 9.93 0.31
N SER A 33 -11.77 9.60 0.10
CA SER A 33 -12.75 10.51 -0.55
C SER A 33 -12.25 11.21 -1.82
N ILE A 34 -11.59 10.44 -2.71
CA ILE A 34 -10.94 10.99 -3.91
C ILE A 34 -11.98 11.65 -4.81
N SER A 35 -11.84 12.96 -5.01
CA SER A 35 -12.69 13.78 -5.85
C SER A 35 -12.50 13.47 -7.33
N GLN A 36 -13.46 13.91 -8.17
CA GLN A 36 -13.32 13.78 -9.62
C GLN A 36 -12.10 14.52 -10.16
N GLN A 37 -11.78 15.69 -9.59
CA GLN A 37 -10.63 16.49 -10.01
C GLN A 37 -9.31 15.76 -9.72
N GLU A 38 -9.20 15.11 -8.56
CA GLU A 38 -8.03 14.28 -8.22
C GLU A 38 -7.93 13.07 -9.15
N GLN A 39 -9.04 12.37 -9.43
CA GLN A 39 -9.04 11.26 -10.38
C GLN A 39 -8.60 11.69 -11.77
N ASP A 40 -9.11 12.81 -12.28
CA ASP A 40 -8.72 13.34 -13.60
C ASP A 40 -7.21 13.69 -13.63
N ALA A 41 -6.68 14.28 -12.57
CA ALA A 41 -5.24 14.58 -12.45
C ALA A 41 -4.39 13.29 -12.38
N MET A 42 -4.84 12.27 -11.64
CA MET A 42 -4.20 10.95 -11.62
C MET A 42 -4.17 10.35 -13.02
N TYR A 43 -5.28 10.34 -13.76
CA TYR A 43 -5.31 9.83 -15.14
C TYR A 43 -4.39 10.58 -16.09
N GLN A 44 -4.27 11.89 -15.94
CA GLN A 44 -3.42 12.72 -16.82
C GLN A 44 -1.91 12.56 -16.53
N THR A 45 -1.55 12.09 -15.34
CA THR A 45 -0.16 11.99 -14.89
C THR A 45 0.36 10.54 -14.84
N VAL A 46 -0.53 9.55 -14.89
CA VAL A 46 -0.20 8.13 -14.72
C VAL A 46 0.84 7.61 -15.71
N ASP A 47 0.79 8.05 -16.97
CA ASP A 47 1.74 7.61 -18.00
C ASP A 47 3.17 8.05 -17.68
N THR A 48 3.33 9.28 -17.19
CA THR A 48 4.61 9.82 -16.72
C THR A 48 5.17 8.98 -15.57
N LEU A 49 4.30 8.60 -14.62
CA LEU A 49 4.69 7.78 -13.48
C LEU A 49 5.07 6.35 -13.90
N PHE A 50 4.36 5.75 -14.86
CA PHE A 50 4.71 4.43 -15.39
C PHE A 50 6.04 4.43 -16.14
N GLN A 51 6.32 5.45 -16.96
CA GLN A 51 7.58 5.58 -17.70
C GLN A 51 8.80 5.59 -16.78
N ARG A 52 8.66 6.16 -15.58
CA ARG A 52 9.74 6.26 -14.58
C ARG A 52 9.57 5.30 -13.39
N GLY A 53 8.59 4.40 -13.42
CA GLY A 53 8.30 3.51 -12.30
C GLY A 53 9.47 2.58 -11.94
N TYR A 54 10.23 2.14 -12.95
CA TYR A 54 11.45 1.34 -12.73
C TYR A 54 12.54 2.13 -11.98
N GLU A 55 12.72 3.40 -12.31
CA GLU A 55 13.67 4.31 -11.65
C GLU A 55 13.34 4.42 -10.14
N LEU A 56 12.07 4.63 -9.80
CA LEU A 56 11.60 4.67 -8.41
C LEU A 56 11.91 3.37 -7.66
N VAL A 57 11.60 2.22 -8.27
CA VAL A 57 11.80 0.91 -7.63
C VAL A 57 13.28 0.67 -7.35
N VAL A 58 14.16 0.99 -8.30
CA VAL A 58 15.62 0.88 -8.11
C VAL A 58 16.07 1.81 -7.00
N ALA A 59 15.75 3.10 -7.10
CA ALA A 59 16.18 4.13 -6.14
C ALA A 59 15.71 3.82 -4.72
N THR A 60 14.53 3.24 -4.55
CA THR A 60 14.02 2.89 -3.21
C THR A 60 14.84 1.77 -2.58
N TYR A 61 15.15 0.69 -3.30
CA TYR A 61 15.97 -0.37 -2.72
C TYR A 61 17.42 0.04 -2.53
N ASP A 62 17.94 0.91 -3.39
CA ASP A 62 19.24 1.52 -3.19
C ASP A 62 19.22 2.32 -1.87
N HIS A 63 18.22 3.17 -1.64
CA HIS A 63 18.08 3.91 -0.38
C HIS A 63 18.02 2.98 0.85
N LEU A 64 17.18 1.95 0.81
CA LEU A 64 17.04 0.98 1.91
C LEU A 64 18.32 0.18 2.18
N GLN A 65 19.14 -0.06 1.15
CA GLN A 65 20.44 -0.73 1.32
C GLN A 65 21.48 0.20 1.98
N HIS A 66 21.42 1.51 1.73
CA HIS A 66 22.40 2.46 2.28
C HIS A 66 22.15 2.82 3.74
N PHE A 67 20.91 2.74 4.22
CA PHE A 67 20.58 3.02 5.61
C PHE A 67 20.80 1.75 6.48
N PRO A 68 21.70 1.77 7.49
CA PRO A 68 22.14 0.55 8.19
C PRO A 68 21.00 -0.29 8.78
N GLU A 69 20.00 0.35 9.38
CA GLU A 69 18.94 -0.32 10.10
C GLU A 69 17.95 -1.00 9.14
N THR A 70 17.69 -0.42 7.97
CA THR A 70 16.90 -1.09 6.92
C THR A 70 17.71 -2.18 6.23
N ALA A 71 19.02 -1.98 6.05
CA ALA A 71 19.90 -3.02 5.53
C ALA A 71 19.95 -4.24 6.47
N GLU A 72 19.94 -4.03 7.79
CA GLU A 72 19.86 -5.11 8.77
C GLU A 72 18.55 -5.91 8.65
N ILE A 73 17.42 -5.21 8.59
CA ILE A 73 16.11 -5.83 8.37
C ILE A 73 16.10 -6.65 7.06
N LEU A 74 16.75 -6.17 6.02
CA LEU A 74 16.81 -6.86 4.73
C LEU A 74 17.83 -8.00 4.68
N GLY A 75 18.75 -8.06 5.66
CA GLY A 75 19.88 -9.00 5.69
C GLY A 75 20.98 -8.62 4.69
N TRP A 76 21.12 -7.32 4.38
CA TRP A 76 21.99 -6.77 3.34
C TRP A 76 23.20 -6.01 3.89
N GLN A 77 23.60 -6.24 5.13
CA GLN A 77 24.73 -5.54 5.77
C GLN A 77 26.07 -5.74 5.03
N LYS A 78 26.16 -6.78 4.20
CA LYS A 78 27.34 -7.10 3.37
C LYS A 78 27.08 -6.93 1.87
N GLY A 79 26.02 -6.21 1.52
CA GLY A 79 25.50 -6.10 0.15
C GLY A 79 24.21 -6.91 -0.03
N ALA A 80 23.43 -6.50 -1.04
CA ALA A 80 22.20 -7.18 -1.37
C ALA A 80 22.45 -8.54 -2.03
N ASP A 81 21.72 -9.57 -1.58
CA ASP A 81 21.56 -10.80 -2.33
C ASP A 81 20.74 -10.52 -3.60
N GLU A 82 21.28 -10.86 -4.78
CA GLU A 82 20.68 -10.50 -6.07
C GLU A 82 19.30 -11.13 -6.27
N ALA A 83 19.11 -12.39 -5.84
CA ALA A 83 17.84 -13.10 -5.99
C ALA A 83 16.78 -12.49 -5.07
N HIS A 84 17.16 -12.17 -3.83
CA HIS A 84 16.29 -11.50 -2.87
C HIS A 84 15.95 -10.08 -3.35
N LEU A 85 16.91 -9.31 -3.86
CA LEU A 85 16.68 -7.98 -4.42
C LEU A 85 15.73 -8.03 -5.62
N ALA A 86 15.92 -8.96 -6.54
CA ALA A 86 15.02 -9.16 -7.69
C ALA A 86 13.60 -9.50 -7.23
N GLU A 87 13.45 -10.37 -6.23
CA GLU A 87 12.16 -10.70 -5.64
C GLU A 87 11.49 -9.47 -5.02
N ARG A 88 12.23 -8.70 -4.22
CA ARG A 88 11.75 -7.47 -3.57
C ARG A 88 11.33 -6.41 -4.59
N ARG A 89 12.13 -6.19 -5.64
CA ARG A 89 11.80 -5.29 -6.76
C ARG A 89 10.53 -5.73 -7.48
N ARG A 90 10.37 -7.02 -7.77
CA ARG A 90 9.15 -7.55 -8.40
C ARG A 90 7.90 -7.29 -7.55
N PHE A 91 7.96 -7.53 -6.24
CA PHE A 91 6.83 -7.26 -5.35
C PHE A 91 6.44 -5.78 -5.34
N PHE A 92 7.44 -4.90 -5.28
CA PHE A 92 7.19 -3.46 -5.36
C PHE A 92 6.59 -3.09 -6.72
N THR A 93 7.16 -3.53 -7.84
CA THR A 93 6.59 -3.24 -9.18
C THR A 93 5.12 -3.64 -9.30
N VAL A 94 4.70 -4.77 -8.70
CA VAL A 94 3.28 -5.17 -8.68
C VAL A 94 2.43 -4.20 -7.85
N TRP A 95 2.86 -3.85 -6.63
CA TRP A 95 2.16 -2.85 -5.82
C TRP A 95 2.06 -1.50 -6.55
N LEU A 96 3.15 -1.06 -7.16
CA LEU A 96 3.23 0.19 -7.90
C LEU A 96 2.24 0.20 -9.07
N ALA A 97 2.24 -0.86 -9.89
CA ALA A 97 1.33 -0.96 -11.01
C ALA A 97 -0.14 -0.89 -10.58
N ARG A 98 -0.52 -1.64 -9.54
CA ARG A 98 -1.90 -1.62 -9.03
C ARG A 98 -2.30 -0.26 -8.47
N THR A 99 -1.38 0.40 -7.76
CA THR A 99 -1.59 1.74 -7.21
C THR A 99 -1.78 2.78 -8.32
N LEU A 100 -0.86 2.80 -9.30
CA LEU A 100 -0.92 3.74 -10.42
C LEU A 100 -2.12 3.49 -11.35
N SER A 101 -2.58 2.24 -11.47
CA SER A 101 -3.80 1.92 -12.22
C SER A 101 -5.10 2.23 -11.47
N MET A 102 -5.04 2.88 -10.29
CA MET A 102 -6.21 3.21 -9.47
C MET A 102 -7.08 1.97 -9.17
N ASP A 103 -6.44 0.85 -8.82
CA ASP A 103 -7.13 -0.39 -8.47
C ASP A 103 -7.85 -0.26 -7.12
N PHE A 104 -9.10 0.21 -7.15
CA PHE A 104 -9.95 0.32 -5.97
C PHE A 104 -10.69 -0.98 -5.61
N GLY A 105 -10.38 -2.09 -6.29
CA GLY A 105 -11.05 -3.37 -6.09
C GLY A 105 -10.75 -4.02 -4.75
N THR A 106 -11.67 -4.85 -4.25
CA THR A 106 -11.52 -5.59 -2.98
C THR A 106 -10.29 -6.50 -2.97
N GLN A 107 -9.91 -7.05 -4.13
CA GLN A 107 -8.68 -7.85 -4.28
C GLN A 107 -7.41 -7.04 -4.02
N PHE A 108 -7.43 -5.72 -4.21
CA PHE A 108 -6.30 -4.86 -3.84
C PHE A 108 -6.27 -4.63 -2.34
N GLY A 109 -7.44 -4.42 -1.73
CA GLY A 109 -7.60 -4.42 -0.27
C GLY A 109 -7.04 -5.67 0.39
N ASP A 110 -7.38 -6.86 -0.11
CA ASP A 110 -6.87 -8.14 0.40
C ASP A 110 -5.34 -8.25 0.26
N TYR A 111 -4.81 -7.79 -0.88
CA TYR A 111 -3.37 -7.75 -1.12
C TYR A 111 -2.66 -6.82 -0.13
N LEU A 112 -3.15 -5.60 0.07
CA LEU A 112 -2.58 -4.63 1.02
C LEU A 112 -2.66 -5.15 2.45
N PHE A 113 -3.77 -5.81 2.82
CA PHE A 113 -3.90 -6.48 4.13
C PHE A 113 -2.85 -7.58 4.32
N TYR A 114 -2.64 -8.43 3.31
CA TYR A 114 -1.58 -9.43 3.36
C TYR A 114 -0.19 -8.80 3.50
N VAL A 115 0.11 -7.77 2.71
CA VAL A 115 1.39 -7.04 2.78
C VAL A 115 1.58 -6.42 4.17
N GLY A 116 0.54 -5.82 4.74
CA GLY A 116 0.57 -5.28 6.11
C GLY A 116 0.92 -6.34 7.16
N LYS A 117 0.31 -7.53 7.07
CA LYS A 117 0.65 -8.66 7.94
C LYS A 117 2.12 -9.09 7.80
N VAL A 118 2.65 -9.13 6.58
CA VAL A 118 4.06 -9.49 6.35
C VAL A 118 4.99 -8.48 7.02
N HIS A 119 4.71 -7.18 6.93
CA HIS A 119 5.48 -6.13 7.60
C HIS A 119 5.32 -6.18 9.12
N ALA A 120 4.17 -6.59 9.64
CA ALA A 120 3.91 -6.76 11.08
C ALA A 120 4.41 -8.13 11.62
N ALA A 121 5.49 -8.68 11.06
CA ALA A 121 6.09 -9.95 11.47
C ALA A 121 5.23 -11.22 11.33
N HIS A 122 4.05 -11.19 10.70
CA HIS A 122 3.24 -12.41 10.49
C HIS A 122 3.65 -13.23 9.24
N GLY A 123 4.70 -12.82 8.53
CA GLY A 123 5.28 -13.54 7.40
C GLY A 123 6.33 -14.59 7.80
N LYS A 124 6.85 -15.37 6.85
CA LYS A 124 7.84 -16.43 7.12
C LYS A 124 9.11 -15.95 7.83
N ARG A 125 9.54 -14.71 7.58
CA ARG A 125 10.75 -14.14 8.17
C ARG A 125 10.57 -13.69 9.63
N GLN A 126 9.33 -13.50 10.09
CA GLN A 126 9.01 -13.05 11.45
C GLN A 126 9.79 -11.79 11.88
N ILE A 127 10.01 -10.85 10.95
CA ILE A 127 10.66 -9.57 11.20
C ILE A 127 9.60 -8.49 11.13
N GLU A 128 9.52 -7.67 12.18
CA GLU A 128 8.68 -6.47 12.20
C GLU A 128 9.41 -5.34 11.49
N ILE A 129 8.66 -4.60 10.65
CA ILE A 129 9.12 -3.37 10.04
C ILE A 129 8.48 -2.23 10.81
N PRO A 130 9.27 -1.36 11.47
CA PRO A 130 8.73 -0.22 12.21
C PRO A 130 7.78 0.60 11.33
N SER A 131 6.55 0.84 11.80
CA SER A 131 5.52 1.54 11.03
C SER A 131 5.97 2.93 10.56
N MET A 132 6.79 3.61 11.35
CA MET A 132 7.41 4.89 10.99
C MET A 132 8.29 4.82 9.73
N TRP A 133 8.95 3.69 9.46
CA TRP A 133 9.74 3.52 8.25
C TRP A 133 8.86 3.27 7.02
N ILE A 134 7.71 2.62 7.21
CA ILE A 134 6.70 2.48 6.15
C ILE A 134 6.16 3.86 5.77
N THR A 135 5.71 4.64 6.75
CA THR A 135 5.20 6.00 6.51
C THR A 135 6.27 6.89 5.87
N GLY A 136 7.51 6.84 6.36
CA GLY A 136 8.63 7.56 5.75
C GLY A 136 8.90 7.15 4.30
N SER A 137 8.89 5.85 4.01
CA SER A 137 9.10 5.33 2.66
C SER A 137 8.00 5.77 1.69
N VAL A 138 6.73 5.74 2.12
CA VAL A 138 5.61 6.25 1.31
C VAL A 138 5.77 7.76 1.05
N GLY A 139 6.22 8.53 2.04
CA GLY A 139 6.52 9.96 1.86
C GLY A 139 7.61 10.23 0.82
N LEU A 140 8.67 9.41 0.79
CA LEU A 140 9.71 9.48 -0.25
C LEU A 140 9.16 9.13 -1.64
N ILE A 141 8.31 8.11 -1.74
CA ILE A 141 7.64 7.73 -2.99
C ILE A 141 6.78 8.88 -3.51
N VAL A 142 5.91 9.45 -2.68
CA VAL A 142 5.04 10.58 -3.06
C VAL A 142 5.87 11.80 -3.48
N SER A 143 6.95 12.10 -2.75
CA SER A 143 7.86 13.21 -3.11
C SER A 143 8.54 12.98 -4.46
N THR A 144 8.92 11.73 -4.75
CA THR A 144 9.52 11.33 -6.04
C THR A 144 8.50 11.41 -7.17
N PHE A 145 7.26 10.96 -6.95
CA PHE A 145 6.19 11.15 -7.94
C PHE A 145 5.94 12.63 -8.23
N ALA A 146 5.89 13.47 -7.21
CA ALA A 146 5.70 14.90 -7.40
C ALA A 146 6.83 15.50 -8.25
N GLN A 147 8.06 15.04 -8.04
CA GLN A 147 9.19 15.42 -8.91
C GLN A 147 9.00 14.92 -10.33
N PHE A 148 8.65 13.65 -10.54
CA PHE A 148 8.44 13.08 -11.87
C PHE A 148 7.37 13.83 -12.67
N ILE A 149 6.27 14.18 -12.02
CA ILE A 149 5.15 14.92 -12.62
C ILE A 149 5.61 16.34 -13.00
N ARG A 150 6.30 17.06 -12.11
CA ARG A 150 6.82 18.40 -12.43
C ARG A 150 7.87 18.39 -13.53
N ASP A 151 8.77 17.40 -13.53
CA ASP A 151 9.80 17.25 -14.56
C ASP A 151 9.19 17.03 -15.96
N ALA A 152 8.00 16.44 -16.02
CA ALA A 152 7.24 16.26 -17.25
C ALA A 152 6.47 17.52 -17.70
N GLY A 153 6.56 18.62 -16.94
CA GLY A 153 5.98 19.91 -17.30
C GLY A 153 4.54 20.12 -16.85
N HIS A 154 4.00 19.25 -15.99
CA HIS A 154 2.70 19.47 -15.36
C HIS A 154 2.78 20.62 -14.34
N ASP A 155 1.70 21.39 -14.22
CA ASP A 155 1.64 22.51 -13.29
C ASP A 155 1.52 22.06 -11.82
N ALA A 156 1.60 23.04 -10.91
CA ALA A 156 1.59 22.77 -9.47
C ALA A 156 0.24 22.23 -8.99
N ASP A 157 -0.86 22.69 -9.57
CA ASP A 157 -2.21 22.26 -9.20
C ASP A 157 -2.42 20.82 -9.66
N GLN A 158 -2.08 20.49 -10.90
CA GLN A 158 -2.13 19.14 -11.44
C GLN A 158 -1.23 18.18 -10.66
N THR A 159 -0.05 18.62 -10.24
CA THR A 159 0.83 17.83 -9.36
C THR A 159 0.19 17.58 -8.00
N ALA A 160 -0.44 18.60 -7.40
CA ALA A 160 -1.06 18.50 -6.10
C ALA A 160 -2.32 17.62 -6.11
N PHE A 161 -3.13 17.67 -7.18
CA PHE A 161 -4.33 16.84 -7.30
C PHE A 161 -4.02 15.37 -7.62
N ALA A 162 -2.83 15.08 -8.16
CA ALA A 162 -2.47 13.71 -8.53
C ALA A 162 -1.94 12.86 -7.35
N LEU A 163 -1.68 13.44 -6.17
CA LEU A 163 -0.93 12.83 -5.06
C LEU A 163 -1.54 13.08 -3.69
#